data_AF-A0A527VRD2-F1
#
_entry.id   AF-A0A527VRD2-F1
#
_cell.length_a   1.000
_cell.length_b   1.000
_cell.length_c   1.000
_cell.angle_alpha   90.00
_cell.angle_beta   90.00
_cell.angle_gamma   90.00
#
_symmetry.space_group_name_H-M   'P 1'
#
loop_
_entity.id
_entity.type
_entity.pdbx_description
1 polymer ?
#
loop_
_entity_poly.entity_id
_entity_poly.type
_entity_poly.pdbx_seq_one_letter_code
_entity_poly.pdbx_strand_id
1 'polypeptide(L)'
;GEREAQRAALDDVSGLRRKLPALAAHASYAMLPRAVPGKPLQLTIRRNVQQGLEQVARDAARKLGPKLSIAMVMADARTGDILGEVGSADFFDASRSGWIDMTRVVRSPGSTLKPFIYGLAFEQGLVAQEMIIEDSPADFGGYR
;
A
#
# COMPACT_ATOMS: atom_id res chain seq x y z
N GLY A 1 11.30 35.78 -31.09
CA GLY A 1 10.69 36.97 -30.46
C GLY A 1 9.25 37.14 -30.91
N GLU A 2 8.88 38.30 -31.47
CA GLU A 2 7.49 38.60 -31.87
C GLU A 2 6.92 37.67 -32.96
N ARG A 3 7.75 37.28 -33.93
CA ARG A 3 7.36 36.33 -35.00
C ARG A 3 7.08 34.91 -34.51
N GLU A 4 7.72 34.48 -33.42
CA GLU A 4 7.44 33.17 -32.80
C GLU A 4 6.18 33.23 -31.93
N ALA A 5 5.98 34.33 -31.20
CA ALA A 5 4.77 34.56 -30.42
C ALA A 5 3.51 34.60 -31.31
N GLN A 6 3.60 35.26 -32.48
CA GLN A 6 2.50 35.28 -33.45
C GLN A 6 2.19 33.91 -34.05
N ARG A 7 3.19 33.03 -34.23
CA ARG A 7 2.95 31.64 -34.68
C ARG A 7 2.32 30.80 -33.58
N ALA A 8 2.84 30.87 -32.35
CA ALA A 8 2.28 30.13 -31.22
C ALA A 8 0.83 30.52 -30.91
N ALA A 9 0.43 31.76 -31.19
CA ALA A 9 -0.94 32.23 -31.04
C ALA A 9 -1.92 31.66 -32.08
N LEU A 10 -1.42 31.13 -33.20
CA LEU A 10 -2.22 30.49 -34.24
C LEU A 10 -2.43 28.99 -34.00
N ASP A 11 -1.62 28.39 -33.11
CA ASP A 11 -1.76 26.99 -32.73
C ASP A 11 -2.88 26.83 -31.69
N ASP A 12 -3.90 26.03 -32.02
CA ASP A 12 -5.00 25.74 -31.11
C ASP A 12 -4.52 24.84 -29.97
N VAL A 13 -4.39 25.41 -28.77
CA VAL A 13 -4.00 24.65 -27.57
C VAL A 13 -5.24 23.91 -27.08
N SER A 14 -5.19 22.58 -27.08
CA SER A 14 -6.29 21.76 -26.58
C SER A 14 -6.71 22.18 -25.16
N GLY A 15 -7.95 22.68 -25.02
CA GLY A 15 -8.55 23.03 -23.72
C GLY A 15 -8.86 21.82 -22.82
N LEU A 16 -8.58 20.59 -23.28
CA LEU A 16 -8.79 19.35 -22.53
C LEU A 16 -7.76 19.22 -21.39
N ARG A 17 -8.14 19.68 -20.19
CA ARG A 17 -7.40 19.38 -18.98
C ARG A 17 -7.54 17.90 -18.61
N ARG A 18 -6.55 17.09 -18.95
CA ARG A 18 -6.46 15.70 -18.49
C ARG A 18 -6.15 15.68 -16.99
N LYS A 19 -6.81 14.78 -16.24
CA LYS A 19 -6.43 14.54 -14.84
C LYS A 19 -4.99 14.05 -14.79
N LEU A 20 -4.19 14.65 -13.91
CA LEU A 20 -2.85 14.13 -13.63
C LEU A 20 -3.00 12.73 -13.02
N PRO A 21 -2.34 11.69 -13.56
CA PRO A 21 -2.38 10.37 -12.98
C PRO A 21 -1.68 10.41 -11.61
N ALA A 22 -2.43 10.17 -10.55
CA ALA A 22 -1.92 10.11 -9.17
C ALA A 22 -1.80 8.64 -8.70
N LEU A 23 -1.07 7.83 -9.47
CA LEU A 23 -0.79 6.44 -9.08
C LEU A 23 0.27 6.40 -7.98
N ALA A 24 0.14 5.45 -7.06
CA ALA A 24 1.08 5.25 -5.96
C ALA A 24 1.37 6.56 -5.19
N ALA A 25 0.32 7.31 -4.85
CA ALA A 25 0.46 8.63 -4.23
C ALA A 25 1.28 8.60 -2.93
N HIS A 26 1.04 7.61 -2.05
CA HIS A 26 1.81 7.43 -0.81
C HIS A 26 3.29 7.15 -1.08
N ALA A 27 3.61 6.19 -1.95
CA ALA A 27 4.98 5.86 -2.30
C ALA A 27 5.70 7.04 -2.97
N SER A 28 5.02 7.74 -3.88
CA SER A 28 5.55 8.94 -4.53
C SER A 28 5.83 10.05 -3.53
N TYR A 29 4.88 10.32 -2.62
CA TYR A 29 5.01 11.31 -1.57
C TYR A 29 6.17 11.00 -0.61
N ALA A 30 6.29 9.74 -0.20
CA ALA A 30 7.37 9.28 0.68
C ALA A 30 8.77 9.43 0.05
N MET A 31 8.86 9.49 -1.27
CA MET A 31 10.12 9.62 -2.01
C MET A 31 10.50 11.05 -2.36
N LEU A 32 9.59 12.02 -2.16
CA LEU A 32 9.87 13.45 -2.41
C LEU A 32 11.14 13.95 -1.72
N PRO A 33 11.46 13.60 -0.46
CA PRO A 33 12.70 14.05 0.19
C PRO A 33 13.97 13.55 -0.49
N ARG A 34 13.88 12.47 -1.29
CA ARG A 34 14.98 11.86 -2.03
C ARG A 34 14.97 12.23 -3.51
N ALA A 35 13.99 13.02 -3.96
CA ALA A 35 13.86 13.41 -5.35
C ALA A 35 14.97 14.41 -5.72
N VAL A 36 15.68 14.11 -6.81
CA VAL A 36 16.65 15.04 -7.40
C VAL A 36 16.01 15.68 -8.62
N PRO A 37 15.98 17.02 -8.73
CA PRO A 37 15.46 17.70 -9.92
C PRO A 37 16.07 17.15 -11.21
N GLY A 38 15.22 16.80 -12.18
CA GLY A 38 15.64 16.25 -13.46
C GLY A 38 16.02 14.76 -13.46
N LYS A 39 16.00 14.07 -12.31
CA LYS A 39 16.18 12.61 -12.26
C LYS A 39 14.85 11.92 -11.91
N PRO A 40 14.46 10.87 -12.67
CA PRO A 40 13.26 10.12 -12.35
C PRO A 40 13.46 9.34 -11.05
N LEU A 41 12.41 9.31 -10.21
CA LEU A 41 12.34 8.41 -9.07
C LEU A 41 12.18 6.98 -9.59
N GLN A 42 13.08 6.09 -9.18
CA GLN A 42 13.01 4.68 -9.52
C GLN A 42 12.38 3.90 -8.36
N LEU A 43 11.27 3.22 -8.65
CA LEU A 43 10.55 2.36 -7.72
C LEU A 43 10.40 0.98 -8.34
N THR A 44 10.21 -0.03 -7.49
CA THR A 44 9.88 -1.40 -7.91
C THR A 44 8.41 -1.56 -8.31
N ILE A 45 7.60 -0.51 -8.11
CA ILE A 45 6.15 -0.51 -8.34
C ILE A 45 5.85 -0.74 -9.83
N ARG A 46 5.01 -1.74 -10.10
CA ARG A 46 4.49 -2.03 -11.43
C ARG A 46 3.13 -1.35 -11.62
N ARG A 47 3.02 -0.52 -12.65
CA ARG A 47 1.81 0.25 -12.97
C ARG A 47 0.51 -0.57 -12.92
N ASN A 48 0.48 -1.73 -13.59
CA ASN A 48 -0.73 -2.55 -13.68
C ASN A 48 -1.14 -3.14 -12.31
N VAL A 49 -0.15 -3.55 -11.50
CA VAL A 49 -0.37 -4.04 -10.14
C VAL A 49 -0.91 -2.92 -9.27
N GLN A 50 -0.27 -1.76 -9.29
CA GLN A 50 -0.69 -0.59 -8.53
C GLN A 50 -2.13 -0.18 -8.87
N GLN A 51 -2.46 -0.09 -10.17
CA GLN A 51 -3.81 0.26 -10.61
C GLN A 51 -4.87 -0.74 -10.14
N GLY A 52 -4.54 -2.04 -10.20
CA GLY A 52 -5.43 -3.10 -9.70
C GLY A 52 -5.66 -3.00 -8.19
N LEU A 53 -4.59 -2.86 -7.40
CA LEU A 53 -4.69 -2.72 -5.95
C LEU A 53 -5.47 -1.47 -5.55
N GLU A 54 -5.19 -0.32 -6.15
CA GLU A 54 -5.94 0.90 -5.86
C GLU A 54 -7.43 0.76 -6.20
N GLN A 55 -7.75 0.04 -7.28
CA GLN A 55 -9.15 -0.22 -7.64
C GLN A 55 -9.84 -1.11 -6.60
N VAL A 56 -9.20 -2.21 -6.18
CA VAL A 56 -9.69 -3.08 -5.11
C VAL A 56 -9.88 -2.31 -3.81
N ALA A 57 -8.94 -1.42 -3.45
CA ALA A 57 -9.02 -0.60 -2.25
C ALA A 57 -10.24 0.32 -2.28
N ARG A 58 -10.45 1.03 -3.41
CA ARG A 58 -11.61 1.91 -3.60
C ARG A 58 -12.92 1.15 -3.50
N ASP A 59 -13.03 0.00 -4.16
CA ASP A 59 -14.25 -0.79 -4.18
C ASP A 59 -14.57 -1.41 -2.82
N ALA A 60 -13.54 -1.85 -2.08
CA ALA A 60 -13.71 -2.34 -0.71
C ALA A 60 -14.11 -1.22 0.26
N ALA A 61 -13.48 -0.04 0.18
CA ALA A 61 -13.76 1.07 1.08
C ALA A 61 -15.19 1.60 0.95
N ARG A 62 -15.77 1.57 -0.26
CA ARG A 62 -17.19 1.90 -0.49
C ARG A 62 -18.14 1.00 0.30
N LYS A 63 -17.76 -0.27 0.53
CA LYS A 63 -18.57 -1.24 1.29
C LYS A 63 -18.39 -1.10 2.80
N LEU A 64 -17.20 -0.74 3.26
CA LEU A 64 -16.85 -0.63 4.67
C LEU A 64 -17.35 0.68 5.32
N GLY A 65 -17.53 1.74 4.54
CA GLY A 65 -18.06 3.02 5.00
C GLY A 65 -17.03 4.15 5.03
N PRO A 66 -17.48 5.39 5.35
CA PRO A 66 -16.71 6.60 5.11
C PRO A 66 -15.49 6.79 6.03
N LYS A 67 -15.42 6.11 7.18
CA LYS A 67 -14.35 6.32 8.18
C LYS A 67 -13.28 5.23 8.25
N LEU A 68 -13.46 4.11 7.52
CA LEU A 68 -12.56 2.96 7.59
C LEU A 68 -11.45 3.05 6.55
N SER A 69 -10.19 3.06 6.96
CA SER A 69 -9.07 2.99 6.02
C SER A 69 -8.78 1.54 5.60
N ILE A 70 -8.02 1.38 4.51
CA ILE A 70 -7.57 0.09 3.96
C ILE A 70 -6.11 0.26 3.56
N ALA A 71 -5.28 -0.72 3.88
CA ALA A 71 -3.91 -0.81 3.40
C ALA A 71 -3.66 -2.14 2.70
N MET A 72 -2.83 -2.13 1.65
CA MET A 72 -2.39 -3.33 0.93
C MET A 72 -0.95 -3.15 0.46
N VAL A 73 -0.18 -4.23 0.53
CA VAL A 73 1.18 -4.32 -0.01
C VAL A 73 1.28 -5.61 -0.81
N MET A 74 1.80 -5.53 -2.04
CA MET A 74 2.15 -6.69 -2.84
C MET A 74 3.66 -6.69 -3.06
N ALA A 75 4.32 -7.75 -2.60
CA ALA A 75 5.75 -7.95 -2.76
C ALA A 75 6.04 -9.19 -3.63
N ASP A 76 7.14 -9.16 -4.38
CA ASP A 76 7.72 -10.36 -4.97
C ASP A 76 8.33 -11.22 -3.87
N ALA A 77 7.86 -12.46 -3.72
CA ALA A 77 8.29 -13.34 -2.63
C ALA A 77 9.75 -13.81 -2.76
N ARG A 78 10.37 -13.70 -3.94
CA ARG A 78 11.75 -14.13 -4.19
C ARG A 78 12.74 -12.98 -4.04
N THR A 79 12.40 -11.79 -4.56
CA THR A 79 13.29 -10.62 -4.53
C THR A 79 13.02 -9.68 -3.36
N GLY A 80 11.82 -9.71 -2.79
CA GLY A 80 11.36 -8.74 -1.79
C GLY A 80 10.91 -7.40 -2.39
N ASP A 81 10.92 -7.25 -3.71
CA ASP A 81 10.52 -6.01 -4.38
C ASP A 81 9.06 -5.68 -4.13
N ILE A 82 8.76 -4.43 -3.78
CA ILE A 82 7.38 -3.96 -3.61
C ILE A 82 6.79 -3.65 -4.99
N LEU A 83 5.91 -4.51 -5.47
CA LEU A 83 5.27 -4.39 -6.79
C LEU A 83 4.07 -3.45 -6.79
N GLY A 84 3.45 -3.22 -5.63
CA GLY A 84 2.40 -2.24 -5.43
C GLY A 84 2.11 -1.98 -3.96
N GLU A 85 1.73 -0.75 -3.63
CA GLU A 85 1.56 -0.27 -2.26
C GLU A 85 0.38 0.70 -2.21
N VAL A 86 -0.57 0.43 -1.32
CA VAL A 86 -1.77 1.25 -1.10
C VAL A 86 -1.90 1.51 0.39
N GLY A 87 -1.63 2.75 0.82
CA GLY A 87 -1.76 3.18 2.22
C GLY A 87 -3.16 3.59 2.65
N SER A 88 -4.02 3.93 1.69
CA SER A 88 -5.43 4.24 1.92
C SER A 88 -6.21 4.04 0.62
N ALA A 89 -7.54 3.97 0.70
CA ALA A 89 -8.39 3.76 -0.46
C ALA A 89 -8.38 4.95 -1.45
N ASP A 90 -8.18 6.16 -0.96
CA ASP A 90 -8.01 7.38 -1.75
C ASP A 90 -7.16 8.36 -0.95
N PHE A 91 -6.01 8.73 -1.51
CA PHE A 91 -5.06 9.65 -0.88
C PHE A 91 -5.67 11.02 -0.57
N PHE A 92 -6.63 11.47 -1.39
CA PHE A 92 -7.23 12.80 -1.28
C PHE A 92 -8.55 12.81 -0.49
N ASP A 93 -9.04 11.66 -0.01
CA ASP A 93 -10.28 11.59 0.76
C ASP A 93 -10.05 12.01 2.23
N ALA A 94 -10.39 13.26 2.53
CA ALA A 94 -10.24 13.81 3.87
C ALA A 94 -11.17 13.17 4.93
N SER A 95 -12.29 12.58 4.51
CA SER A 95 -13.27 11.99 5.44
C SER A 95 -12.76 10.74 6.15
N ARG A 96 -11.74 10.09 5.57
CA ARG A 96 -11.05 8.91 6.11
C ARG A 96 -9.57 9.12 6.40
N SER A 97 -9.11 10.37 6.41
CA SER A 97 -7.70 10.72 6.55
C SER A 97 -6.82 10.02 5.50
N GLY A 98 -7.22 10.15 4.23
CA GLY A 98 -6.63 9.45 3.08
C GLY A 98 -5.12 9.62 2.90
N TRP A 99 -4.53 10.71 3.40
CA TRP A 99 -3.09 10.96 3.37
C TRP A 99 -2.28 10.10 4.35
N ILE A 100 -2.94 9.40 5.27
CA ILE A 100 -2.28 8.50 6.21
C ILE A 100 -1.94 7.20 5.49
N ASP A 101 -0.64 6.92 5.38
CA ASP A 101 -0.14 5.67 4.85
C ASP A 101 -0.27 4.54 5.89
N MET A 102 -1.37 3.79 5.84
CA MET A 102 -1.61 2.69 6.77
C MET A 102 -0.64 1.51 6.61
N THR A 103 0.14 1.43 5.52
CA THR A 103 1.17 0.39 5.38
C THR A 103 2.34 0.59 6.34
N ARG A 104 2.51 1.82 6.86
CA ARG A 104 3.59 2.20 7.78
C ARG A 104 3.13 2.32 9.23
N VAL A 105 1.84 2.11 9.49
CA VAL A 105 1.26 2.25 10.83
C VAL A 105 1.33 0.91 11.56
N VAL A 106 2.03 0.88 12.69
CA VAL A 106 2.13 -0.32 13.55
C VAL A 106 0.78 -0.64 14.18
N ARG A 107 0.37 -1.91 14.09
CA ARG A 107 -0.87 -2.46 14.66
C ARG A 107 -0.58 -3.84 15.25
N SER A 108 -1.45 -4.29 16.16
CA SER A 108 -1.41 -5.68 16.61
C SER A 108 -1.66 -6.61 15.40
N PRO A 109 -0.77 -7.59 15.12
CA PRO A 109 -0.98 -8.55 14.04
C PRO A 109 -2.13 -9.53 14.35
N GLY A 110 -2.47 -9.71 15.63
CA GLY A 110 -3.44 -10.73 16.05
C GLY A 110 -3.00 -12.14 15.62
N SER A 111 -3.94 -12.94 15.12
CA SER A 111 -3.65 -14.33 14.72
C SER A 111 -2.66 -14.46 13.56
N THR A 112 -2.34 -13.39 12.82
CA THR A 112 -1.30 -13.44 11.78
C THR A 112 0.12 -13.60 12.34
N LEU A 113 0.29 -13.46 13.66
CA LEU A 113 1.56 -13.79 14.33
C LEU A 113 1.78 -15.30 14.46
N LYS A 114 0.71 -16.11 14.49
CA LYS A 114 0.78 -17.55 14.77
C LYS A 114 1.77 -18.31 13.86
N PRO A 115 1.84 -18.11 12.54
CA PRO A 115 2.81 -18.80 11.69
C PRO A 115 4.27 -18.62 12.14
N PHE A 116 4.64 -17.47 12.71
CA PHE A 116 5.99 -17.22 13.24
C PHE A 116 6.25 -18.00 14.53
N ILE A 117 5.23 -18.10 15.40
CA ILE A 117 5.30 -18.91 16.63
C ILE A 117 5.50 -20.38 16.26
N TYR A 118 4.70 -20.91 15.32
CA TYR A 118 4.87 -22.29 14.84
C TYR A 118 6.20 -22.49 14.13
N GLY A 119 6.64 -21.54 13.31
CA GLY A 119 7.95 -21.59 12.64
C GLY A 119 9.11 -21.74 13.62
N LEU A 120 9.11 -20.93 14.69
CA LEU A 120 10.11 -21.04 15.76
C LEU A 120 10.02 -22.38 16.50
N ALA A 121 8.81 -22.88 16.75
CA ALA A 121 8.62 -24.17 17.40
C ALA A 121 9.14 -25.34 16.53
N PHE A 122 8.95 -25.28 15.21
CA PHE A 122 9.53 -26.23 14.26
C PHE A 122 11.06 -26.12 14.22
N GLU A 123 11.60 -24.91 14.16
CA GLU A 123 13.06 -24.66 14.17
C GLU A 123 13.73 -25.24 15.42
N GLN A 124 13.04 -25.17 16.56
CA GLN A 124 13.51 -25.71 17.84
C GLN A 124 13.20 -27.21 18.03
N GLY A 125 12.52 -27.85 17.07
CA GLY A 125 12.12 -29.26 17.17
C GLY A 125 11.08 -29.54 18.26
N LEU A 126 10.39 -28.51 18.76
CA LEU A 126 9.36 -28.63 19.80
C LEU A 126 8.03 -29.17 19.25
N VAL A 127 7.79 -28.99 17.96
CA VAL A 127 6.55 -29.40 17.28
C VAL A 127 6.92 -30.20 16.03
N ALA A 128 6.16 -31.26 15.77
CA ALA A 128 6.18 -32.03 14.54
C ALA A 128 4.79 -31.96 13.88
N GLN A 129 4.70 -32.24 12.58
CA GLN A 129 3.45 -32.12 11.83
C GLN A 129 2.33 -33.02 12.41
N GLU A 130 2.69 -34.18 12.94
CA GLU A 130 1.77 -35.17 13.52
C GLU A 130 1.47 -34.93 15.00
N MET A 131 2.08 -33.89 15.61
CA MET A 131 1.90 -33.60 17.02
C MET A 131 0.46 -33.18 17.32
N ILE A 132 -0.18 -33.87 18.25
CA ILE A 132 -1.50 -33.50 18.76
C ILE A 132 -1.31 -32.36 19.76
N ILE A 133 -1.99 -31.24 19.52
CA ILE A 133 -2.03 -30.08 20.40
C ILE A 133 -3.35 -30.10 21.16
N GLU A 134 -3.28 -29.94 22.48
CA GLU A 134 -4.47 -29.83 23.32
C GLU A 134 -5.18 -28.49 23.07
N ASP A 135 -6.48 -28.55 22.75
CA ASP A 135 -7.35 -27.39 22.51
C ASP A 135 -8.42 -27.30 23.62
N SER A 136 -7.96 -27.35 24.86
CA SER A 136 -8.78 -27.17 26.07
C SER A 136 -8.68 -25.71 26.55
N PRO A 137 -9.72 -25.15 27.18
CA PRO A 137 -9.61 -23.84 27.84
C PRO A 137 -8.44 -23.83 28.83
N ALA A 138 -7.57 -22.84 28.71
CA ALA A 138 -6.36 -22.75 29.52
C ALA A 138 -6.31 -21.40 30.25
N ASP A 139 -5.85 -21.44 31.50
CA ASP A 139 -5.57 -20.25 32.32
C ASP A 139 -4.06 -20.01 32.33
N PHE A 140 -3.64 -18.90 31.74
CA PHE A 140 -2.25 -18.49 31.74
C PHE A 140 -2.09 -17.29 32.66
N GLY A 141 -1.61 -17.52 33.88
CA GLY A 141 -1.27 -16.45 34.82
C GLY A 141 -2.47 -15.63 35.34
N GLY A 142 -3.66 -16.22 35.40
CA GLY A 142 -4.90 -15.58 35.87
C GLY A 142 -5.73 -14.94 34.75
N TYR A 143 -5.34 -15.11 33.48
CA TYR A 143 -6.10 -14.68 32.32
C TYR A 143 -6.90 -15.88 31.78
N ARG A 144 -8.23 -15.80 31.91
CA ARG A 144 -9.21 -16.79 31.43
C ARG A 144 -9.89 -16.32 30.16
#